data_AF-A0A377ITP2-F1
#
_entry.id   AF-A0A377ITP2-F1
#
_cell.length_a   1.000
_cell.length_b   1.000
_cell.length_c   1.000
_cell.angle_alpha   90.00
_cell.angle_beta   90.00
_cell.angle_gamma   90.00
#
_symmetry.space_group_name_H-M   'P 1'
#
loop_
_entity.id
_entity.type
_entity.pdbx_description
1 polymer ?
#
loop_
_entity_poly.entity_id
_entity_poly.type
_entity_poly.pdbx_seq_one_letter_code
_entity_poly.pdbx_strand_id
1 'polypeptide(L)'
;MNKRFFYSIVVGLFFIGSLHASQCKGHFVNPITDICWDCLFPLTIGSSEVVKSQYPDTKNPGSPVCSCPNKLQLLGVTIGYWEPFALVDVTRKPYCMVNLGVQLHIKDQGLGGSQMPDTDGRGAFYYVHWYKYPLMYWLQVLTSIGCMETQDLM
;
A
#
# COMPACT_ATOMS: atom_id res chain seq x y z
N MET A 1 -37.83 -35.75 34.69
CA MET A 1 -36.82 -35.05 33.86
C MET A 1 -35.82 -36.09 33.35
N ASN A 2 -35.91 -36.45 32.07
CA ASN A 2 -35.30 -37.69 31.54
C ASN A 2 -33.78 -37.61 31.49
N LYS A 3 -33.07 -38.49 32.21
CA LYS A 3 -31.59 -38.60 32.19
C LYS A 3 -31.03 -38.70 30.76
N ARG A 4 -31.76 -39.34 29.84
CA ARG A 4 -31.39 -39.44 28.42
C ARG A 4 -31.36 -38.08 27.71
N PHE A 5 -32.26 -37.17 28.07
CA PHE A 5 -32.31 -35.81 27.52
C PHE A 5 -31.11 -34.98 28.02
N PHE A 6 -30.72 -35.16 29.28
CA PHE A 6 -29.54 -34.50 29.85
C PHE A 6 -28.23 -34.98 29.18
N TYR A 7 -28.07 -36.29 28.95
CA TYR A 7 -26.92 -36.83 28.24
C TYR A 7 -26.84 -36.34 26.78
N SER A 8 -27.97 -36.23 26.07
CA SER A 8 -28.00 -35.69 24.71
C SER A 8 -27.56 -34.22 24.64
N ILE A 9 -27.91 -33.40 25.63
CA ILE A 9 -27.48 -31.99 25.69
C ILE A 9 -25.96 -31.89 25.96
N VAL A 10 -25.44 -32.69 26.90
CA VAL A 10 -24.01 -32.68 27.25
C VAL A 10 -23.14 -33.17 26.09
N VAL A 11 -23.58 -34.17 25.32
CA VAL A 11 -22.86 -34.64 24.12
C VAL A 11 -22.92 -33.60 23.00
N GLY A 12 -24.03 -32.87 22.85
CA GLY A 12 -24.15 -31.79 21.85
C GLY A 12 -23.22 -30.60 22.13
N LEU A 13 -23.01 -30.25 23.40
CA LEU A 13 -22.08 -29.18 23.82
C LEU A 13 -20.60 -29.50 23.57
N PHE A 14 -20.23 -30.79 23.51
CA PHE A 14 -18.86 -31.23 23.22
C PHE A 14 -18.50 -31.20 21.72
N PHE A 15 -19.49 -31.06 20.84
CA PHE A 15 -19.32 -31.02 19.37
C PHE A 15 -19.36 -29.59 18.80
N ILE A 16 -18.97 -28.59 19.58
CA ILE A 16 -18.75 -27.23 19.05
C ILE A 16 -17.38 -27.22 18.36
N GLY A 17 -17.37 -27.57 17.07
CA GLY A 17 -16.19 -27.42 16.22
C GLY A 17 -15.74 -25.96 16.15
N SER A 18 -14.43 -25.72 16.23
CA SER A 18 -13.85 -24.39 16.11
C SER A 18 -14.14 -23.80 14.73
N LEU A 19 -15.00 -22.78 14.68
CA LEU A 19 -15.19 -21.96 13.48
C LEU A 19 -13.89 -21.21 13.18
N HIS A 20 -13.13 -21.68 12.19
CA HIS A 20 -11.96 -20.98 11.70
C HIS A 20 -12.42 -19.83 10.80
N ALA A 21 -12.42 -18.61 11.34
CA ALA A 21 -12.55 -17.40 10.52
C ALA A 21 -11.38 -17.32 9.53
N SER A 22 -11.62 -16.83 8.31
CA SER A 22 -10.55 -16.61 7.32
C SER A 22 -9.47 -15.70 7.93
N GLN A 23 -8.26 -16.22 8.11
CA GLN A 23 -7.18 -15.46 8.75
C GLN A 23 -6.72 -14.34 7.80
N CYS A 24 -6.67 -13.11 8.31
CA CYS A 24 -5.97 -12.01 7.64
C CYS A 24 -4.48 -12.33 7.70
N LYS A 25 -3.92 -12.85 6.60
CA LYS A 25 -2.48 -13.07 6.48
C LYS A 25 -1.86 -11.80 5.91
N GLY A 26 -1.25 -11.02 6.78
CA GLY A 26 -0.51 -9.83 6.41
C GLY A 26 0.83 -9.78 7.12
N HIS A 27 1.76 -9.02 6.56
CA HIS A 27 3.07 -8.73 7.11
C HIS A 27 3.31 -7.23 6.96
N PHE A 28 3.97 -6.62 7.93
CA PHE A 28 4.32 -5.21 7.84
C PHE A 28 5.35 -5.00 6.74
N VAL A 29 5.07 -4.14 5.76
CA VAL A 29 5.95 -3.89 4.61
C VAL A 29 7.38 -3.63 5.06
N ASN A 30 8.30 -4.49 4.62
CA ASN A 30 9.72 -4.27 4.79
C ASN A 30 10.20 -3.32 3.70
N PRO A 31 10.68 -2.11 4.05
CA PRO A 31 11.08 -1.12 3.05
C PRO A 31 12.29 -1.58 2.22
N ILE A 32 13.04 -2.59 2.65
CA ILE A 32 14.21 -3.06 1.91
C ILE A 32 13.80 -4.09 0.84
N THR A 33 12.93 -5.04 1.19
CA THR A 33 12.65 -6.22 0.35
C THR A 33 11.32 -6.15 -0.40
N ASP A 34 10.32 -5.47 0.18
CA ASP A 34 8.94 -5.55 -0.32
C ASP A 34 8.61 -4.39 -1.26
N ILE A 35 9.58 -3.49 -1.50
CA ILE A 35 9.46 -2.34 -2.38
C ILE A 35 10.16 -2.65 -3.70
N CYS A 36 9.47 -2.36 -4.80
CA CYS A 36 10.09 -2.33 -6.12
C CYS A 36 10.99 -1.09 -6.24
N TRP A 37 12.26 -1.23 -5.87
CA TRP A 37 13.25 -0.15 -6.03
C TRP A 37 13.49 0.22 -7.49
N ASP A 38 13.35 -0.75 -8.40
CA ASP A 38 13.44 -0.54 -9.84
C ASP A 38 12.34 0.39 -10.36
N CYS A 39 11.21 0.45 -9.66
CA CYS A 39 10.07 1.29 -10.00
C CYS A 39 10.27 2.77 -9.59
N LEU A 40 11.31 3.09 -8.80
CA LEU A 40 11.68 4.48 -8.49
C LEU A 40 12.55 5.10 -9.60
N PHE A 41 13.09 4.28 -10.49
CA PHE A 41 14.00 4.69 -11.55
C PHE A 41 13.23 5.12 -12.82
N PRO A 42 13.80 6.04 -13.62
CA PRO A 42 15.20 6.48 -13.58
C PRO A 42 15.49 7.54 -12.51
N LEU A 43 16.71 7.49 -11.95
CA LEU A 43 17.23 8.56 -11.10
C LEU A 43 18.09 9.48 -11.96
N THR A 44 17.67 10.74 -12.07
CA THR A 44 18.32 11.73 -12.91
C THR A 44 18.84 12.90 -12.08
N ILE A 45 19.98 13.45 -12.51
CA ILE A 45 20.52 14.70 -11.97
C ILE A 45 20.69 15.65 -13.16
N GLY A 46 19.90 16.72 -13.21
CA GLY A 46 19.71 17.51 -14.42
C GLY A 46 19.27 16.66 -15.60
N SER A 47 20.01 16.74 -16.71
CA SER A 47 19.74 15.97 -17.94
C SER A 47 20.43 14.61 -17.99
N SER A 48 21.21 14.26 -16.96
CA SER A 48 21.97 13.00 -16.92
C SER A 48 21.23 11.94 -16.11
N GLU A 49 21.06 10.76 -16.70
CA GLU A 49 20.58 9.56 -16.00
C GLU A 49 21.73 8.94 -15.21
N VAL A 50 21.67 9.01 -13.88
CA VAL A 50 22.63 8.36 -12.98
C VAL A 50 22.30 6.88 -12.85
N VAL A 51 21.00 6.58 -12.74
CA VAL A 51 20.50 5.21 -12.74
C VAL A 51 19.49 5.06 -13.87
N LYS A 52 19.81 4.18 -14.81
CA LYS A 52 18.96 3.88 -15.96
C LYS A 52 17.81 2.98 -15.56
N SER A 53 16.66 3.19 -16.20
CA SER A 53 15.45 2.39 -16.02
C SER A 53 14.95 1.88 -17.37
N GLN A 54 14.14 0.81 -17.32
CA GLN A 54 13.35 0.39 -18.48
C GLN A 54 12.02 1.15 -18.58
N TYR A 55 11.66 1.90 -17.54
CA TYR A 55 10.41 2.65 -17.47
C TYR A 55 10.53 4.01 -18.15
N PRO A 56 9.46 4.49 -18.82
CA PRO A 56 9.46 5.79 -19.48
C PRO A 56 9.57 6.93 -18.45
N ASP A 57 10.33 7.96 -18.78
CA ASP A 57 10.50 9.16 -17.97
C ASP A 57 10.05 10.41 -18.73
N THR A 58 9.71 11.44 -17.97
CA THR A 58 9.44 12.78 -18.49
C THR A 58 10.74 13.53 -18.75
N LYS A 59 10.68 14.63 -19.52
CA LYS A 59 11.89 15.39 -19.84
C LYS A 59 12.39 16.14 -18.61
N ASN A 60 13.57 15.76 -18.11
CA ASN A 60 14.21 16.43 -16.99
C ASN A 60 14.87 17.77 -17.40
N PRO A 61 15.03 18.71 -16.45
CA PRO A 61 15.68 19.99 -16.70
C PRO A 61 17.10 19.83 -17.23
N GLY A 62 17.50 20.68 -18.18
CA GLY A 62 18.83 20.59 -18.80
C GLY A 62 19.99 20.77 -17.83
N SER A 63 19.84 21.65 -16.83
CA SER A 63 20.89 21.99 -15.87
C SER A 63 20.76 21.20 -14.55
N PRO A 64 21.86 20.62 -14.04
CA PRO A 64 21.88 19.92 -12.75
C PRO A 64 21.80 20.88 -11.55
N VAL A 65 22.08 22.16 -11.76
CA VAL A 65 22.00 23.21 -10.74
C VAL A 65 20.80 24.09 -11.04
N CYS A 66 20.00 24.38 -10.02
CA CYS A 66 18.88 25.31 -10.08
C CYS A 66 19.00 26.38 -8.98
N SER A 67 18.43 27.55 -9.24
CA SER A 67 18.27 28.60 -8.23
C SER A 67 16.83 28.55 -7.72
N CYS A 68 16.67 28.29 -6.43
CA CYS A 68 15.37 28.20 -5.79
C CYS A 68 14.82 29.59 -5.53
N PRO A 69 13.58 29.91 -5.95
CA PRO A 69 12.96 31.21 -5.72
C PRO A 69 12.48 31.33 -4.27
N ASN A 70 13.42 31.38 -3.33
CA ASN A 70 13.17 31.75 -1.94
C ASN A 70 13.89 33.06 -1.61
N LYS A 71 13.50 33.70 -0.49
CA LYS A 71 14.08 34.98 -0.02
C LYS A 71 15.60 34.97 0.11
N LEU A 72 16.22 33.80 0.25
CA LEU A 72 17.65 33.59 0.05
C LEU A 72 17.78 32.75 -1.23
N GLN A 73 18.47 33.25 -2.24
CA GLN A 73 18.81 32.49 -3.46
C GLN A 73 19.62 31.25 -3.08
N LEU A 74 18.92 30.16 -2.79
CA LEU A 74 19.50 28.87 -2.46
C LEU A 74 19.84 28.17 -3.76
N LEU A 75 21.09 27.76 -3.89
CA LEU A 75 21.53 26.85 -4.95
C LEU A 75 21.03 25.45 -4.61
N GLY A 76 20.23 24.89 -5.50
CA GLY A 76 19.71 23.53 -5.43
C GLY A 76 20.28 22.65 -6.53
N VAL A 77 20.08 21.34 -6.36
CA VAL A 77 20.37 20.33 -7.38
C VAL A 77 19.03 19.83 -7.90
N THR A 78 18.90 19.71 -9.22
CA THR A 78 17.71 19.11 -9.85
C THR A 78 17.86 17.59 -9.80
N ILE A 79 16.95 16.92 -9.09
CA ILE A 79 16.91 15.47 -9.00
C ILE A 79 15.54 15.01 -9.48
N GLY A 80 15.49 14.16 -10.50
CA GLY A 80 14.27 13.52 -10.99
C GLY A 80 14.22 12.05 -10.58
N TYR A 81 13.06 11.60 -10.11
CA TYR A 81 12.78 10.21 -9.78
C TYR A 81 11.27 9.98 -9.67
N TRP A 82 10.84 8.71 -9.71
CA TRP A 82 9.44 8.34 -9.52
C TRP A 82 9.12 8.12 -8.04
N GLU A 83 8.27 8.97 -7.46
CA GLU A 83 7.83 8.83 -6.07
C GLU A 83 6.52 8.01 -5.97
N PRO A 84 6.46 6.97 -5.12
CA PRO A 84 5.22 6.27 -4.84
C PRO A 84 4.29 7.16 -3.99
N PHE A 85 3.11 7.49 -4.52
CA PHE A 85 2.18 8.40 -3.85
C PHE A 85 1.38 7.72 -2.71
N ALA A 86 1.06 6.44 -2.88
CA ALA A 86 0.28 5.68 -1.92
C ALA A 86 0.53 4.18 -2.07
N LEU A 87 0.30 3.46 -0.98
CA LEU A 87 0.32 2.02 -0.92
C LEU A 87 -1.11 1.50 -0.78
N VAL A 88 -1.44 0.46 -1.56
CA VAL A 88 -2.81 -0.02 -1.75
C VAL A 88 -2.94 -1.47 -1.36
N ASP A 89 -3.82 -1.74 -0.41
CA ASP A 89 -4.13 -3.08 0.10
C ASP A 89 -5.42 -3.57 -0.54
N VAL A 90 -5.33 -4.60 -1.39
CA VAL A 90 -6.51 -5.23 -2.00
C VAL A 90 -6.78 -6.56 -1.33
N THR A 91 -7.91 -6.68 -0.63
CA THR A 91 -8.26 -7.87 0.14
C THR A 91 -9.75 -8.18 0.06
N ARG A 92 -10.12 -9.46 0.20
CA ARG A 92 -11.53 -9.86 0.33
C ARG A 92 -12.06 -9.65 1.75
N LYS A 93 -11.18 -9.51 2.74
CA LYS A 93 -11.60 -9.33 4.13
C LYS A 93 -11.69 -7.84 4.45
N PRO A 94 -12.86 -7.34 4.92
CA PRO A 94 -12.98 -5.95 5.31
C PRO A 94 -11.98 -5.66 6.44
N TYR A 95 -11.36 -4.50 6.40
CA TYR A 95 -10.43 -4.02 7.44
C TYR A 95 -9.23 -4.94 7.70
N CYS A 96 -8.84 -5.76 6.72
CA CYS A 96 -7.60 -6.51 6.76
C CYS A 96 -6.52 -5.70 6.05
N MET A 97 -5.62 -5.11 6.83
CA MET A 97 -4.48 -4.33 6.35
C MET A 97 -3.32 -5.29 6.14
N VAL A 98 -3.25 -5.86 4.94
CA VAL A 98 -2.27 -6.88 4.59
C VAL A 98 -0.85 -6.34 4.67
N ASN A 99 -0.64 -5.07 4.34
CA ASN A 99 0.67 -4.42 4.35
C ASN A 99 1.05 -3.84 5.73
N LEU A 100 0.10 -3.78 6.67
CA LEU A 100 0.41 -3.47 8.08
C LEU A 100 0.43 -4.72 8.96
N GLY A 101 0.02 -5.87 8.43
CA GLY A 101 -0.11 -7.12 9.19
C GLY A 101 -1.21 -7.09 10.26
N VAL A 102 -2.12 -6.11 10.22
CA VAL A 102 -3.16 -5.95 11.25
C VAL A 102 -4.54 -6.14 10.65
N GLN A 103 -5.45 -6.65 11.47
CA GLN A 103 -6.87 -6.71 11.14
C GLN A 103 -7.64 -5.85 12.14
N LEU A 104 -8.28 -4.79 11.65
CA LEU A 104 -9.09 -3.91 12.50
C LEU A 104 -10.51 -4.47 12.59
N HIS A 105 -11.01 -4.67 13.80
CA HIS A 105 -12.39 -5.12 14.04
C HIS A 105 -13.26 -3.89 14.36
N ILE A 106 -13.59 -3.10 13.33
CA ILE A 106 -14.37 -1.85 13.49
C ILE A 106 -15.88 -2.13 13.39
N LYS A 107 -16.28 -2.94 12.42
CA LYS A 107 -17.67 -3.29 12.18
C LYS A 107 -17.76 -4.63 11.46
N ASP A 108 -18.76 -5.42 11.79
CA ASP A 108 -19.06 -6.66 11.07
C ASP A 108 -19.56 -6.30 9.66
N GLN A 109 -18.66 -6.44 8.69
CA GLN A 109 -18.97 -6.33 7.28
C GLN A 109 -18.80 -7.69 6.61
N GLY A 110 -19.59 -7.94 5.56
CA GLY A 110 -19.51 -9.17 4.79
C GLY A 110 -18.13 -9.36 4.17
N LEU A 111 -17.72 -10.61 4.00
CA LEU A 111 -16.53 -10.92 3.20
C LEU A 111 -16.81 -10.60 1.72
N GLY A 112 -15.80 -10.03 1.05
CA GLY A 112 -15.78 -9.86 -0.39
C GLY A 112 -15.91 -11.22 -1.07
N GLY A 113 -17.04 -11.43 -1.74
CA GLY A 113 -17.36 -12.65 -2.46
C GLY A 113 -17.25 -12.47 -3.96
N SER A 114 -17.23 -13.59 -4.68
CA SER A 114 -17.54 -13.59 -6.11
C SER A 114 -19.05 -13.77 -6.26
N GLN A 115 -19.73 -12.83 -6.91
CA GLN A 115 -21.07 -13.08 -7.43
C GLN A 115 -20.90 -13.59 -8.86
N MET A 116 -21.49 -14.74 -9.15
CA MET A 116 -21.60 -15.30 -10.49
C MET A 116 -23.00 -14.93 -10.99
N PRO A 117 -23.15 -13.94 -11.88
CA PRO A 117 -24.42 -13.68 -12.54
C PRO A 117 -24.69 -14.81 -13.53
N ASP A 118 -25.95 -15.24 -13.66
CA ASP A 118 -26.37 -16.26 -14.62
C ASP A 118 -26.20 -15.80 -16.09
N THR A 119 -26.08 -14.48 -16.30
CA THR A 119 -25.89 -13.85 -17.60
C THR A 119 -24.77 -12.83 -17.49
N ASP A 120 -23.60 -13.20 -18.00
CA ASP A 120 -22.45 -12.34 -18.28
C ASP A 120 -21.51 -11.98 -17.08
N GLY A 121 -20.38 -12.68 -17.02
CA GLY A 121 -19.15 -12.25 -16.34
C GLY A 121 -18.92 -12.72 -14.90
N ARG A 122 -17.73 -13.28 -14.61
CA ARG A 122 -17.28 -13.59 -13.25
C ARG A 122 -16.93 -12.28 -12.50
N GLY A 123 -17.82 -11.78 -11.64
CA GLY A 123 -17.58 -10.61 -10.79
C GLY A 123 -16.98 -11.01 -9.43
N ALA A 124 -16.01 -10.23 -8.93
CA ALA A 124 -15.46 -10.42 -7.58
C ALA A 124 -15.34 -9.09 -6.85
N PHE A 125 -15.81 -9.04 -5.61
CA PHE A 125 -15.73 -7.87 -4.75
C PHE A 125 -14.47 -7.91 -3.89
N TYR A 126 -13.74 -6.80 -3.87
CA TYR A 126 -12.55 -6.59 -3.05
C TYR A 126 -12.66 -5.27 -2.29
N TYR A 127 -12.16 -5.26 -1.07
CA TYR A 127 -11.90 -4.06 -0.29
C TYR A 127 -10.53 -3.50 -0.67
N VAL A 128 -10.48 -2.20 -0.90
CA VAL A 128 -9.26 -1.47 -1.24
C VAL A 128 -8.99 -0.49 -0.10
N HIS A 129 -7.82 -0.60 0.52
CA HIS A 129 -7.40 0.34 1.55
C HIS A 129 -6.17 1.12 1.08
N TRP A 130 -6.23 2.44 1.22
CA TRP A 130 -5.19 3.36 0.78
C TRP A 130 -4.45 3.93 1.97
N TYR A 131 -3.12 3.81 1.97
CA TYR A 131 -2.25 4.40 2.97
C TYR A 131 -1.24 5.32 2.31
N LYS A 132 -1.05 6.50 2.90
CA LYS A 132 0.07 7.36 2.53
C LYS A 132 1.35 6.73 3.09
N TYR A 133 2.27 6.36 2.21
CA TYR A 133 3.49 5.67 2.59
C TYR A 133 4.69 6.55 2.21
N PRO A 134 5.17 7.42 3.13
CA PRO A 134 6.17 8.43 2.83
C PRO A 134 7.57 7.82 2.84
N LEU A 135 7.81 6.86 1.95
CA LEU A 135 9.07 6.12 1.88
C LEU A 135 10.27 7.03 1.69
N MET A 136 10.15 7.97 0.75
CA MET A 136 11.22 8.90 0.42
C MET A 136 11.56 9.83 1.58
N TYR A 137 10.58 10.13 2.43
CA TYR A 137 10.81 10.85 3.68
C TYR A 137 11.61 10.03 4.68
N TRP A 138 11.28 8.74 4.87
CA TRP A 138 12.03 7.85 5.78
C TRP A 138 13.47 7.60 5.33
N LEU A 139 13.68 7.46 4.02
CA LEU A 139 15.01 7.31 3.45
C LEU A 139 15.79 8.63 3.44
N GLN A 140 15.13 9.74 3.79
CA GLN A 140 15.71 11.07 3.87
C GLN A 140 16.50 11.45 2.60
N VAL A 141 16.10 10.91 1.44
CA VAL A 141 16.76 11.13 0.16
C VAL A 141 16.64 12.60 -0.26
N LEU A 142 15.58 13.28 0.20
CA LEU A 142 15.37 14.72 0.02
C LEU A 142 15.59 15.48 1.33
N THR A 143 16.84 15.73 1.69
CA THR A 143 17.20 16.55 2.87
C THR A 143 16.93 18.05 2.71
N SER A 144 16.58 18.54 1.51
CA SER A 144 16.39 19.98 1.26
C SER A 144 14.91 20.36 1.12
N ILE A 145 14.21 20.35 2.26
CA ILE A 145 12.84 20.87 2.47
C ILE A 145 12.62 22.31 1.95
N GLY A 146 13.70 23.05 1.66
CA GLY A 146 13.64 24.43 1.20
C GLY A 146 13.36 24.62 -0.29
N CYS A 147 13.45 23.59 -1.13
CA CYS A 147 13.24 23.74 -2.59
C CYS A 147 12.66 22.48 -3.22
N MET A 148 11.87 21.75 -2.45
CA MET A 148 11.07 20.68 -3.01
C MET A 148 9.96 21.34 -3.82
N GLU A 149 9.84 20.99 -5.10
CA GLU A 149 8.67 21.36 -5.89
C GLU A 149 7.47 20.70 -5.21
N THR A 150 6.57 21.53 -4.67
CA THR A 150 5.30 21.02 -4.15
C THR A 150 4.57 20.43 -5.34
N GLN A 151 4.39 19.11 -5.35
CA GLN A 151 3.68 18.41 -6.42
C GLN A 151 2.37 19.14 -6.69
N ASP A 152 2.29 19.80 -7.84
CA ASP A 152 1.05 20.37 -8.38
C ASP A 152 0.11 19.20 -8.68
N LEU A 153 -0.66 18.82 -7.67
CA LEU A 153 -1.84 17.98 -7.85
C LEU A 153 -2.83 18.81 -8.66
N MET A 154 -2.97 18.48 -9.95
CA MET A 154 -4.18 18.78 -10.70
C MET A 154 -5.41 18.14 -10.04
#